data_AF-A0A529HM99-F1
#
_entry.id   AF-A0A529HM99-F1
#
_cell.length_a   1.000
_cell.length_b   1.000
_cell.length_c   1.000
_cell.angle_alpha   90.00
_cell.angle_beta   90.00
_cell.angle_gamma   90.00
#
_symmetry.space_group_name_H-M   'P 1'
#
loop_
_entity.id
_entity.type
_entity.pdbx_description
1 polymer ?
#
loop_
_entity_poly.entity_id
_entity_poly.type
_entity_poly.pdbx_seq_one_letter_code
_entity_poly.pdbx_strand_id
1 'polypeptide(L)' 'MSEWLTREEALARLKVRPQTLYAYVSRGRIGMRPDGADPRRSQYRADDIA' A
#
# COMPACT_ATOMS: atom_id res chain seq x y z
N MET A 1 -7.47 14.29 -3.40
CA MET A 1 -7.53 13.76 -2.02
C MET A 1 -6.79 12.45 -2.07
N SER A 2 -5.63 12.32 -1.42
CA SER A 2 -4.87 11.07 -1.49
C SER A 2 -5.65 9.98 -0.77
N GLU A 3 -6.29 9.12 -1.55
CA GLU A 3 -6.94 7.92 -1.06
C GLU A 3 -5.87 6.94 -0.57
N TRP A 4 -6.14 6.26 0.54
CA TRP A 4 -5.24 5.31 1.15
C TRP A 4 -5.91 3.94 1.15
N LEU A 5 -5.22 2.95 0.60
CA LEU A 5 -5.71 1.60 0.40
C LEU A 5 -5.22 0.69 1.49
N THR A 6 -6.05 -0.28 1.85
CA THR A 6 -5.59 -1.43 2.62
C THR A 6 -4.60 -2.26 1.81
N ARG A 7 -3.86 -3.16 2.49
CA ARG A 7 -2.99 -4.13 1.82
C ARG A 7 -3.75 -4.95 0.78
N GLU A 8 -4.96 -5.37 1.10
CA GLU A 8 -5.77 -6.25 0.24
C GLU A 8 -6.19 -5.52 -1.04
N GLU A 9 -6.64 -4.26 -0.92
CA GLU A 9 -6.98 -3.42 -2.06
C GLU A 9 -5.76 -3.11 -2.94
N ALA A 10 -4.62 -2.80 -2.33
CA ALA A 10 -3.37 -2.57 -3.06
C ALA A 10 -2.96 -3.80 -3.88
N LEU A 11 -3.05 -5.00 -3.30
CA LEU A 11 -2.73 -6.25 -3.99
C LEU A 11 -3.74 -6.58 -5.09
N ALA A 12 -5.02 -6.32 -4.86
CA ALA A 12 -6.07 -6.53 -5.85
C ALA A 12 -5.88 -5.64 -7.09
N ARG A 13 -5.49 -4.37 -6.89
CA ARG A 13 -5.22 -3.42 -8.00
C ARG A 13 -3.94 -3.79 -8.75
N LEU A 14 -2.84 -4.03 -8.02
CA LEU A 14 -1.54 -4.33 -8.64
C LEU A 14 -1.47 -5.74 -9.26
N LYS A 15 -2.32 -6.68 -8.81
CA LYS A 15 -2.29 -8.11 -9.18
C LYS A 15 -0.91 -8.75 -8.95
N VAL A 16 -0.24 -8.35 -7.88
CA VAL A 16 1.07 -8.88 -7.47
C VAL A 16 0.99 -9.64 -6.15
N ARG A 17 2.06 -10.33 -5.80
CA ARG A 17 2.21 -10.94 -4.47
C ARG A 17 2.60 -9.88 -3.42
N PRO A 18 2.31 -10.12 -2.12
CA PRO A 18 2.72 -9.23 -1.03
C PRO A 18 4.20 -8.85 -1.05
N GLN A 19 5.09 -9.77 -1.42
CA GLN A 19 6.52 -9.50 -1.47
C GLN A 19 6.86 -8.38 -2.45
N THR A 20 6.18 -8.34 -3.61
CA THR A 20 6.39 -7.30 -4.62
C THR A 20 5.88 -5.94 -4.14
N LEU A 21 4.70 -5.90 -3.52
CA LEU A 21 4.17 -4.68 -2.89
C LEU A 21 5.15 -4.12 -1.85
N TYR A 22 5.65 -4.97 -0.96
CA TYR A 22 6.65 -4.55 0.05
C TYR A 22 7.95 -4.08 -0.59
N ALA A 23 8.37 -4.70 -1.68
CA ALA A 23 9.56 -4.30 -2.41
C ALA A 23 9.37 -2.95 -3.15
N TYR A 24 8.15 -2.57 -3.50
CA TYR A 24 7.86 -1.22 -4.02
C TYR A 24 7.87 -0.17 -2.91
N VAL A 25 7.29 -0.48 -1.75
CA VAL A 25 7.36 0.40 -0.57
C VAL A 25 8.80 0.61 -0.11
N SER A 26 9.57 -0.46 0.03
CA SER A 26 10.98 -0.37 0.44
C SER A 26 11.85 0.41 -0.54
N ARG A 27 11.48 0.47 -1.82
CA ARG A 27 12.16 1.29 -2.84
C ARG A 27 11.57 2.71 -2.97
N GLY A 28 10.61 3.09 -2.12
CA GLY A 28 9.96 4.39 -2.14
C GLY A 28 9.04 4.63 -3.34
N ARG A 29 8.65 3.58 -4.08
CA ARG A 29 7.75 3.69 -5.24
C ARG A 29 6.28 3.80 -4.85
N ILE A 30 5.92 3.25 -3.70
CA ILE A 30 4.57 3.33 -3.14
C ILE A 30 4.70 3.90 -1.73
N GLY A 31 3.99 5.00 -1.48
CA GLY A 31 3.85 5.59 -0.15
C GLY A 31 3.13 4.63 0.79
N MET A 32 3.64 4.50 2.00
CA MET A 32 3.04 3.68 3.07
C MET A 32 2.92 4.51 4.34
N ARG A 33 1.84 4.27 5.08
CA ARG A 33 1.65 4.81 6.44
C ARG A 33 1.01 3.76 7.35
N PRO A 34 1.22 3.83 8.67
CA PRO A 34 0.41 3.07 9.61
C PRO A 34 -1.07 3.48 9.50
N ASP A 35 -1.97 2.51 9.66
CA ASP A 35 -3.40 2.77 9.74
C ASP A 35 -3.73 3.50 11.06
N GLY A 36 -4.65 4.48 10.98
CA GLY A 36 -5.00 5.33 12.12
C GLY A 36 -5.83 4.62 13.20
N ALA A 37 -6.51 3.52 12.86
CA ALA A 37 -7.32 2.73 13.79
C ALA A 37 -6.54 1.53 14.34
N ASP A 38 -5.59 0.98 13.58
CA ASP A 38 -4.75 -0.14 14.00
C ASP A 38 -3.29 0.03 13.52
N PRO A 39 -2.33 0.40 14.39
CA PRO A 39 -0.94 0.58 13.99
C PRO A 39 -0.25 -0.70 13.50
N ARG A 40 -0.86 -1.89 13.70
CA ARG A 40 -0.37 -3.14 13.12
C ARG A 40 -0.70 -3.29 11.65
N ARG A 41 -1.58 -2.43 11.10
CA ARG A 41 -1.96 -2.40 9.69
C ARG A 41 -1.26 -1.23 9.01
N SER A 42 -0.93 -1.44 7.74
CA SER A 42 -0.38 -0.39 6.89
C SER A 42 -1.36 -0.07 5.78
N GLN A 43 -1.47 1.21 5.46
CA GLN A 43 -2.19 1.71 4.30
C GLN A 43 -1.20 2.17 3.23
N TYR A 44 -1.60 2.07 1.98
CA TYR A 44 -0.78 2.32 0.80
C TYR A 44 -1.41 3.45 -0.02
N ARG A 45 -0.60 4.38 -0.51
CA ARG A 45 -1.11 5.53 -1.25
C ARG A 45 -1.70 5.10 -2.59
N ALA A 46 -2.97 5.41 -2.84
CA ALA A 46 -3.67 5.01 -4.06
C ALA A 46 -3.05 5.65 -5.31
N ASP A 47 -2.53 6.89 -5.22
CA ASP A 47 -1.87 7.58 -6.34
C ASP A 47 -0.65 6.82 -6.90
N ASP A 48 0.00 6.00 -6.08
CA ASP A 48 1.16 5.19 -6.50
C ASP A 48 0.76 3.81 -7.05
N ILE A 49 -0.54 3.48 -6.98
CA ILE A 49 -1.12 2.20 -7.36
C ILE A 49 -2.12 2.46 -8.49
N ALA A 50 -1.60 2.51 -9.72
CA ALA A 50 -2.37 2.64 -10.96
C ALA A 50 -2.82 1.28 -11.52
#